data_AF-A0A938GUW5-F1
#
_entry.id   AF-A0A938GUW5-F1
#
_cell.length_a   1.000
_cell.length_b   1.000
_cell.length_c   1.000
_cell.angle_alpha   90.00
_cell.angle_beta   90.00
_cell.angle_gamma   90.00
#
_symmetry.space_group_name_H-M   'P 1'
#
loop_
_entity.id
_entity.type
_entity.pdbx_description
1 polymer ?
#
loop_
_entity_poly.entity_id
_entity_poly.type
_entity_poly.pdbx_seq_one_letter_code
_entity_poly.pdbx_strand_id
1 'polypeptide(L)'
;MSPILALLRKDCLNFLRNKAAVSLTFLVPFAMIYLFGQIFGVNRKDSGPTGIPLAVVDASGNPAAKTLIDALKAERSFRVITESTAADKSRRPLTEGDLRTAMQAPGAEFRFALVLPADLVGDDELGLHLKIFSNPRNEIETQTVNGLLQKAIFSHVPELLGQALQARAKKLVGDTRLEQFNTGIASAVSRAFGGDAEEIRRRMSTGDFGIGGLVRGEAGGGTAGAGAGARADVFSRIVRVETEQVVGARVRSPMATALVGGWAMQFLLFALTASATSMFRERDAGIFQRLLASPVTRAHILWSKFLYGVIIGLVQLMVLFLASSLLFGIEVLPYAGRLAIVCIFAAGACTSFGMLLAAVSPNAEAASGLATFLIMLMSGIGGAWFPITLMPQFIQQFSKLTIVYWSMEGFSAVLWARQTLGQMLPILVILAGITAGVMAIALWRFNRGKIFE
;
A
#
# COMPACT_ATOMS: atom_id res chain seq x y z
N MET A 1 21.53 -6.69 -43.17
CA MET A 1 20.96 -6.31 -41.85
C MET A 1 20.68 -4.82 -41.89
N SER A 2 19.52 -4.35 -41.40
CA SER A 2 19.26 -2.91 -41.32
C SER A 2 20.25 -2.24 -40.35
N PRO A 3 20.73 -1.01 -40.62
CA PRO A 3 21.68 -0.31 -39.75
C PRO A 3 21.21 -0.19 -38.30
N ILE A 4 19.91 0.02 -38.09
CA ILE A 4 19.28 0.09 -36.76
C ILE A 4 19.46 -1.22 -36.00
N LEU A 5 19.25 -2.36 -36.65
CA LEU A 5 19.35 -3.68 -36.01
C LEU A 5 20.80 -4.01 -35.62
N ALA A 6 21.77 -3.58 -36.43
CA ALA A 6 23.18 -3.74 -36.12
C ALA A 6 23.60 -2.92 -34.88
N LEU A 7 23.16 -1.67 -34.78
CA LEU A 7 23.40 -0.81 -33.63
C LEU A 7 22.67 -1.29 -32.37
N LEU A 8 21.43 -1.74 -32.52
CA LEU A 8 20.67 -2.36 -31.45
C LEU A 8 21.41 -3.57 -30.88
N ARG A 9 21.91 -4.45 -31.77
CA ARG A 9 22.69 -5.62 -31.38
C ARG A 9 23.98 -5.22 -30.65
N LYS A 10 24.67 -4.16 -31.10
CA LYS A 10 25.85 -3.61 -30.41
C LYS A 10 25.50 -3.25 -28.97
N ASP A 11 24.45 -2.46 -28.76
CA ASP A 11 24.08 -1.99 -27.42
C ASP A 11 23.64 -3.14 -26.51
N CYS A 12 22.84 -4.08 -27.01
CA CYS A 12 22.46 -5.29 -26.27
C CYS A 12 23.68 -6.13 -25.86
N LEU A 13 24.63 -6.35 -26.77
CA LEU A 13 25.85 -7.11 -26.45
C LEU A 13 26.73 -6.37 -25.45
N ASN A 14 26.88 -5.06 -25.57
CA ASN A 14 27.65 -4.26 -24.63
C ASN A 14 27.04 -4.30 -23.23
N PHE A 15 25.71 -4.23 -23.14
CA PHE A 15 24.99 -4.37 -21.88
C PHE A 15 25.21 -5.75 -21.25
N LEU A 16 24.97 -6.83 -22.01
CA LEU A 16 25.14 -8.20 -21.51
C LEU A 16 26.58 -8.52 -21.09
N ARG A 17 27.58 -7.90 -21.73
CA ARG A 17 28.99 -8.04 -21.35
C ARG A 17 29.35 -7.26 -20.10
N ASN A 18 28.67 -6.15 -19.83
CA ASN A 18 28.91 -5.32 -18.67
C ASN A 18 28.16 -5.89 -17.44
N LYS A 19 28.83 -6.79 -16.71
CA LYS A 19 28.28 -7.43 -15.50
C LYS A 19 27.78 -6.41 -14.47
N ALA A 20 28.46 -5.27 -14.33
CA ALA A 20 28.05 -4.22 -13.41
C ALA A 20 26.73 -3.57 -13.84
N ALA A 21 26.57 -3.28 -15.13
CA ALA A 21 25.32 -2.74 -15.67
C ALA A 21 24.16 -3.72 -15.49
N VAL A 22 24.34 -5.00 -15.85
CA VAL A 22 23.31 -6.04 -15.66
C VAL A 22 22.93 -6.17 -14.18
N SER A 23 23.92 -6.24 -13.29
CA SER A 23 23.67 -6.36 -11.85
C SER A 23 22.93 -5.14 -11.31
N LEU A 24 23.33 -3.94 -11.69
CA LEU A 24 22.68 -2.69 -11.25
C LEU A 24 21.24 -2.57 -11.76
N THR A 25 20.98 -3.02 -12.99
CA THR A 25 19.65 -2.94 -13.62
C THR A 25 18.65 -3.96 -13.07
N PHE A 26 19.09 -5.15 -12.67
CA PHE A 26 18.18 -6.22 -12.23
C PHE A 26 18.30 -6.55 -10.74
N LEU A 27 19.52 -6.73 -10.23
CA LEU A 27 19.75 -7.23 -8.86
C LEU A 27 19.40 -6.18 -7.80
N VAL A 28 19.83 -4.93 -8.00
CA VAL A 28 19.58 -3.84 -7.05
C VAL A 28 18.07 -3.52 -6.91
N PRO A 29 17.30 -3.32 -7.99
CA PRO A 29 15.86 -3.16 -7.86
C PRO A 29 15.18 -4.35 -7.21
N PHE A 30 15.56 -5.58 -7.57
CA PHE A 30 15.02 -6.77 -6.94
C PHE A 30 15.28 -6.80 -5.43
N ALA A 31 16.51 -6.49 -5.00
CA ALA A 31 16.88 -6.41 -3.58
C ALA A 31 16.08 -5.31 -2.84
N MET A 32 15.90 -4.13 -3.46
CA MET A 32 15.07 -3.06 -2.89
C MET A 32 13.61 -3.46 -2.78
N ILE A 33 13.03 -4.04 -3.84
CA ILE A 33 11.66 -4.53 -3.84
C ILE A 33 11.47 -5.59 -2.74
N TYR A 34 12.41 -6.53 -2.60
CA TYR A 34 12.38 -7.53 -1.53
C TYR A 34 12.43 -6.89 -0.14
N LEU A 35 13.39 -5.99 0.09
CA LEU A 35 13.59 -5.31 1.37
C LEU A 35 12.36 -4.48 1.76
N PHE A 36 11.82 -3.68 0.83
CA PHE A 36 10.62 -2.88 1.09
C PHE A 36 9.36 -3.74 1.22
N GLY A 37 9.27 -4.83 0.48
CA GLY A 37 8.22 -5.83 0.68
C GLY A 37 8.23 -6.40 2.10
N GLN A 38 9.42 -6.66 2.67
CA GLN A 38 9.55 -7.09 4.07
C GLN A 38 9.19 -5.99 5.07
N ILE A 39 9.65 -4.74 4.83
CA ILE A 39 9.39 -3.60 5.71
C ILE A 39 7.89 -3.28 5.79
N PHE A 40 7.20 -3.30 4.65
CA PHE A 40 5.77 -3.00 4.58
C PHE A 40 4.89 -4.24 4.72
N GLY A 41 5.49 -5.41 4.99
CA GLY A 41 4.76 -6.65 5.24
C GLY A 41 3.91 -7.12 4.05
N VAL A 42 4.36 -6.90 2.82
CA VAL A 42 3.74 -7.57 1.69
C VAL A 42 3.86 -9.09 1.92
N ASN A 43 2.74 -9.82 1.93
CA ASN A 43 2.64 -11.28 2.07
C ASN A 43 2.61 -11.92 3.48
N ARG A 44 2.41 -11.17 4.58
CA ARG A 44 2.02 -11.76 5.89
C ARG A 44 0.56 -11.40 6.21
N LYS A 45 -0.20 -12.35 6.78
CA LYS A 45 -1.55 -12.09 7.33
C LYS A 45 -1.54 -11.05 8.48
N ASP A 46 -0.35 -10.77 9.01
CA ASP A 46 -0.08 -9.97 10.21
C ASP A 46 0.81 -8.74 9.88
N SER A 47 0.55 -8.08 8.76
CA SER A 47 1.40 -6.98 8.29
C SER A 47 0.85 -5.63 8.69
N GLY A 48 1.44 -5.11 9.76
CA GLY A 48 1.36 -3.72 10.19
C GLY A 48 2.69 -3.35 10.87
N PRO A 49 2.93 -2.06 11.16
CA PRO A 49 3.98 -1.68 12.10
C PRO A 49 3.86 -2.52 13.38
N THR A 50 4.95 -3.14 13.80
CA THR A 50 4.99 -3.99 15.01
C THR A 50 5.56 -3.20 16.17
N GLY A 51 5.01 -3.42 17.37
CA GLY A 51 5.52 -2.79 18.59
C GLY A 51 5.27 -1.29 18.68
N ILE A 52 4.20 -0.76 18.09
CA ILE A 52 3.77 0.63 18.35
C ILE A 52 3.49 0.75 19.86
N PRO A 53 4.23 1.60 20.60
CA PRO A 53 3.96 1.78 22.02
C PRO A 53 2.60 2.45 22.20
N LEU A 54 1.66 1.73 22.81
CA LEU A 54 0.31 2.18 23.10
C LEU A 54 0.10 2.13 24.60
N ALA A 55 -0.04 3.29 25.23
CA ALA A 55 -0.45 3.34 26.62
C ALA A 55 -1.94 2.97 26.74
N VAL A 56 -2.30 2.17 27.74
CA VAL A 56 -3.70 1.86 28.02
C VAL A 56 -3.98 2.12 29.49
N VAL A 57 -4.95 3.01 29.76
CA VAL A 57 -5.41 3.36 31.11
C VAL A 57 -6.78 2.75 31.32
N ASP A 58 -6.90 1.92 32.34
CA ASP A 58 -8.18 1.41 32.82
C ASP A 58 -8.63 2.18 34.05
N ALA A 59 -9.62 3.06 33.88
CA ALA A 59 -10.31 3.75 34.97
C ALA A 59 -11.73 3.18 35.20
N SER A 60 -12.10 2.11 34.48
CA SER A 60 -13.46 1.59 34.43
C SER A 60 -13.76 0.57 35.53
N GLY A 61 -12.77 -0.24 35.91
CA GLY A 61 -12.98 -1.41 36.78
C GLY A 61 -13.92 -2.46 36.19
N ASN A 62 -14.26 -2.37 34.90
CA ASN A 62 -15.25 -3.20 34.22
C ASN A 62 -14.56 -4.44 33.59
N PRO A 63 -15.12 -5.65 33.72
CA PRO A 63 -14.63 -6.84 33.03
C PRO A 63 -14.42 -6.65 31.50
N ALA A 64 -15.25 -5.82 30.86
CA ALA A 64 -15.15 -5.48 29.44
C ALA A 64 -13.84 -4.74 29.09
N ALA A 65 -13.35 -3.88 29.99
CA ALA A 65 -12.07 -3.18 29.80
C ALA A 65 -10.90 -4.16 29.82
N LYS A 66 -10.92 -5.13 30.74
CA LYS A 66 -9.89 -6.16 30.82
C LYS A 66 -9.84 -7.01 29.55
N THR A 67 -10.99 -7.43 29.03
CA THR A 67 -11.09 -8.17 27.75
C THR A 67 -10.51 -7.37 26.58
N LEU A 68 -10.78 -6.06 26.51
CA LEU A 68 -10.23 -5.20 25.46
C LEU A 68 -8.72 -4.99 25.61
N ILE A 69 -8.22 -4.84 26.84
CA ILE A 69 -6.79 -4.73 27.14
C ILE A 69 -6.07 -6.02 26.74
N ASP A 70 -6.63 -7.18 27.06
CA ASP A 70 -6.07 -8.48 26.72
C ASP A 70 -6.09 -8.72 25.21
N ALA A 71 -7.15 -8.27 24.51
CA ALA A 71 -7.21 -8.26 23.05
C ALA A 71 -6.14 -7.35 22.43
N LEU A 72 -5.91 -6.15 22.98
CA LEU A 72 -4.86 -5.24 22.52
C LEU A 72 -3.45 -5.77 22.82
N LYS A 73 -3.26 -6.50 23.92
CA LYS A 73 -1.99 -7.19 24.26
C LYS A 73 -1.74 -8.38 23.35
N ALA A 74 -2.78 -9.06 22.89
CA ALA A 74 -2.70 -10.16 21.93
C ALA A 74 -2.38 -9.67 20.50
N GLU A 75 -2.65 -8.39 20.20
CA GLU A 75 -2.33 -7.76 18.92
C GLU A 75 -0.84 -7.44 18.79
N ARG A 76 -0.16 -8.09 17.83
CA ARG A 76 1.28 -7.92 17.56
C ARG A 76 1.68 -6.50 17.13
N SER A 77 0.70 -5.72 16.66
CA SER A 77 0.91 -4.35 16.20
C SER A 77 1.21 -3.39 17.37
N PHE A 78 0.71 -3.69 18.57
CA PHE A 78 0.84 -2.83 19.74
C PHE A 78 1.76 -3.43 20.80
N ARG A 79 2.63 -2.58 21.35
CA ARG A 79 3.28 -2.83 22.63
C ARG A 79 2.48 -2.09 23.69
N VAL A 80 1.57 -2.80 24.34
CA VAL A 80 0.65 -2.22 25.33
C VAL A 80 1.39 -1.92 26.63
N ILE A 81 1.33 -0.67 27.07
CA ILE A 81 1.95 -0.16 28.30
C ILE A 81 0.82 0.22 29.26
N THR A 82 0.66 -0.53 30.36
CA THR A 82 -0.37 -0.29 31.38
C THR A 82 0.18 0.25 32.70
N GLU A 83 1.50 0.30 32.84
CA GLU A 83 2.19 0.67 34.07
C GLU A 83 3.14 1.86 33.82
N SER A 84 3.21 2.78 34.78
CA SER A 84 4.20 3.86 34.83
C SER A 84 5.22 3.54 35.92
N THR A 85 6.47 3.92 35.68
CA THR A 85 7.52 3.88 36.71
C THR A 85 7.44 5.18 37.50
N ALA A 86 7.08 5.11 38.79
CA ALA A 86 7.07 6.27 39.67
C ALA A 86 8.50 6.80 39.92
N ALA A 87 8.62 8.03 40.43
CA ALA A 87 9.91 8.64 40.79
C ALA A 87 10.74 7.79 41.79
N ASP A 88 10.08 6.88 42.52
CA ASP A 88 10.66 5.91 43.46
C ASP A 88 10.95 4.53 42.82
N LYS A 89 11.01 4.44 41.48
CA LYS A 89 11.21 3.18 40.71
C LYS A 89 10.16 2.07 40.95
N SER A 90 9.09 2.35 41.69
CA SER A 90 7.95 1.45 41.86
C SER A 90 7.01 1.49 40.66
N ARG A 91 6.48 0.33 40.25
CA ARG A 91 5.52 0.21 39.15
C ARG A 91 4.12 0.46 39.66
N ARG A 92 3.43 1.46 39.10
CA ARG A 92 2.03 1.78 39.41
C ARG A 92 1.17 1.78 38.13
N PRO A 93 -0.15 1.51 38.22
CA PRO A 93 -1.06 1.65 37.09
C PRO A 93 -0.98 3.06 36.50
N LEU A 94 -0.97 3.14 35.16
CA LEU A 94 -0.94 4.40 34.43
C LEU A 94 -2.25 5.17 34.67
N THR A 95 -2.19 6.48 34.97
CA THR A 95 -3.41 7.31 35.14
C THR A 95 -3.57 8.32 34.01
N GLU A 96 -4.80 8.83 33.79
CA GLU A 96 -5.08 9.83 32.74
C GLU A 96 -4.24 11.12 32.92
N GLY A 97 -3.95 11.49 34.17
CA GLY A 97 -3.06 12.62 34.50
C GLY A 97 -1.59 12.40 34.10
N ASP A 98 -1.11 11.16 34.17
CA ASP A 98 0.27 10.81 33.77
C ASP A 98 0.45 10.86 32.24
N LEU A 99 -0.61 10.57 31.47
CA LEU A 99 -0.56 10.50 30.00
C LEU A 99 -0.11 11.80 29.35
N ARG A 100 -0.70 12.94 29.77
CA ARG A 100 -0.44 14.23 29.12
C ARG A 100 1.03 14.64 29.28
N THR A 101 1.59 14.45 30.47
CA THR A 101 2.99 14.77 30.75
C THR A 101 3.95 13.78 30.10
N ALA A 102 3.64 12.47 30.15
CA ALA A 102 4.48 11.43 29.56
C ALA A 102 4.55 11.51 28.03
N MET A 103 3.45 11.87 27.36
CA MET A 103 3.39 12.00 25.90
C MET A 103 4.07 13.26 25.36
N GLN A 104 4.24 14.29 26.20
CA GLN A 104 4.88 15.57 25.83
C GLN A 104 6.38 15.61 26.14
N ALA A 105 6.89 14.64 26.92
CA ALA A 105 8.30 14.59 27.30
C ALA A 105 9.23 14.33 26.09
N PRO A 106 10.41 14.96 26.03
CA PRO A 106 11.45 14.62 25.06
C PRO A 106 11.87 13.15 25.25
N GLY A 107 11.65 12.32 24.22
CA GLY A 107 11.91 10.88 24.32
C GLY A 107 10.76 10.05 24.91
N ALA A 108 9.53 10.57 24.92
CA ALA A 108 8.32 9.87 25.35
C ALA A 108 8.27 8.39 24.90
N GLU A 109 8.06 7.49 25.86
CA GLU A 109 8.02 6.04 25.65
C GLU A 109 6.85 5.60 24.76
N PHE A 110 5.77 6.39 24.76
CA PHE A 110 4.58 6.20 23.94
C PHE A 110 4.00 7.53 23.45
N ARG A 111 3.35 7.47 22.28
CA ARG A 111 2.74 8.63 21.60
C ARG A 111 1.25 8.47 21.38
N PHE A 112 0.72 7.29 21.68
CA PHE A 112 -0.68 6.97 21.57
C PHE A 112 -1.12 6.38 22.91
N ALA A 113 -2.30 6.77 23.36
CA ALA A 113 -2.91 6.21 24.54
C ALA A 113 -4.40 5.97 24.35
N LEU A 114 -4.90 4.85 24.85
CA LEU A 114 -6.31 4.53 24.95
C LEU A 114 -6.73 4.62 26.42
N VAL A 115 -7.75 5.43 26.71
CA VAL A 115 -8.33 5.55 28.05
C VAL A 115 -9.72 4.93 28.03
N LEU A 116 -9.92 4.02 28.98
CA LEU A 116 -11.17 3.32 29.27
C LEU A 116 -11.77 3.97 30.51
N PRO A 117 -12.68 4.94 30.36
CA PRO A 117 -13.19 5.74 31.46
C PRO A 117 -14.20 4.96 32.34
N ALA A 118 -14.56 5.52 33.50
CA ALA A 118 -15.51 4.91 34.45
C ALA A 118 -16.88 4.61 33.82
N ASP A 119 -17.28 5.43 32.85
CA ASP A 119 -18.52 5.37 32.07
C ASP A 119 -18.34 4.60 30.75
N LEU A 120 -17.38 3.68 30.67
CA LEU A 120 -17.11 2.85 29.47
C LEU A 120 -18.39 2.27 28.85
N VAL A 121 -19.36 1.92 29.70
CA VAL A 121 -20.75 1.60 29.31
C VAL A 121 -21.66 2.62 30.00
N GLY A 122 -22.20 3.57 29.25
CA GLY A 122 -23.11 4.58 29.79
C GLY A 122 -24.46 3.97 30.18
N ASP A 123 -25.12 4.55 31.19
CA ASP A 123 -26.45 4.12 31.62
C ASP A 123 -27.56 4.51 30.62
N ASP A 124 -27.33 5.56 29.79
CA ASP A 124 -28.35 6.14 28.91
C ASP A 124 -28.20 5.80 27.41
N GLU A 125 -27.00 5.45 26.93
CA GLU A 125 -26.74 5.16 25.51
C GLU A 125 -26.20 3.74 25.27
N LEU A 126 -26.55 3.16 24.12
CA LEU A 126 -26.11 1.82 23.70
C LEU A 126 -24.78 1.99 22.94
N GLY A 127 -23.64 1.96 23.65
CA GLY A 127 -22.31 2.18 23.06
C GLY A 127 -21.16 2.03 24.06
N LEU A 128 -19.92 2.01 23.54
CA LEU A 128 -18.70 2.03 24.35
C LEU A 128 -18.06 3.42 24.31
N HIS A 129 -17.86 4.05 25.46
CA HIS A 129 -17.16 5.33 25.54
C HIS A 129 -15.65 5.10 25.65
N LEU A 130 -14.91 5.45 24.59
CA LEU A 130 -13.45 5.31 24.52
C LEU A 130 -12.82 6.67 24.25
N LYS A 131 -11.74 7.00 24.97
CA LYS A 131 -10.94 8.21 24.71
C LYS A 131 -9.59 7.81 24.12
N ILE A 132 -9.22 8.39 22.98
CA ILE A 132 -7.92 8.15 22.34
C ILE A 132 -7.10 9.44 22.42
N PHE A 133 -5.94 9.39 23.07
CA PHE A 133 -4.94 10.45 23.07
C PHE A 133 -3.86 10.11 22.05
N SER A 134 -3.44 11.10 21.27
CA SER A 134 -2.37 10.94 20.29
C SER A 134 -1.47 12.18 20.26
N ASN A 135 -0.16 11.94 20.12
CA ASN A 135 0.87 12.95 19.86
C ASN A 135 1.76 12.48 18.68
N PRO A 136 1.16 12.37 17.47
CA PRO A 136 1.80 11.78 16.30
C PRO A 136 2.92 12.68 15.76
N ARG A 137 3.93 12.09 15.11
CA ARG A 137 4.98 12.83 14.40
C ARG A 137 4.50 13.35 13.05
N ASN A 138 3.59 12.62 12.41
CA ASN A 138 3.04 12.94 11.10
C ASN A 138 1.65 12.32 10.91
N GLU A 139 0.97 12.76 9.85
CA GLU A 139 -0.41 12.36 9.54
C GLU A 139 -0.54 10.87 9.17
N ILE A 140 0.51 10.29 8.58
CA ILE A 140 0.58 8.87 8.21
C ILE A 140 0.59 7.98 9.46
N GLU A 141 1.31 8.36 10.51
CA GLU A 141 1.36 7.67 11.79
C GLU A 141 -0.03 7.66 12.44
N THR A 142 -0.71 8.82 12.46
CA THR A 142 -2.08 8.96 12.97
C THR A 142 -3.06 8.04 12.25
N GLN A 143 -3.05 8.04 10.91
CA GLN A 143 -3.97 7.22 10.12
C GLN A 143 -3.71 5.73 10.30
N THR A 144 -2.43 5.33 10.37
CA THR A 144 -2.04 3.94 10.56
C THR A 144 -2.45 3.43 11.94
N VAL A 145 -2.17 4.19 13.00
CA VAL A 145 -2.49 3.80 14.37
C VAL A 145 -4.01 3.80 14.60
N ASN A 146 -4.73 4.81 14.12
CA ASN A 146 -6.18 4.87 14.24
C ASN A 146 -6.86 3.73 13.48
N GLY A 147 -6.39 3.37 12.28
CA GLY A 147 -6.91 2.22 11.54
C GLY A 147 -6.69 0.89 12.27
N LEU A 148 -5.50 0.70 12.86
CA LEU A 148 -5.20 -0.49 13.66
C LEU A 148 -6.01 -0.55 14.96
N LEU A 149 -6.17 0.57 15.66
CA LEU A 149 -6.99 0.68 16.86
C LEU A 149 -8.46 0.39 16.55
N GLN A 150 -8.99 1.00 15.50
CA GLN A 150 -10.36 0.75 15.04
C GLN A 150 -10.54 -0.72 14.69
N LYS A 151 -9.62 -1.34 13.93
CA LYS A 151 -9.68 -2.77 13.63
C LYS A 151 -9.70 -3.61 14.91
N ALA A 152 -8.80 -3.36 15.86
CA ALA A 152 -8.71 -4.11 17.10
C ALA A 152 -9.97 -3.96 17.96
N ILE A 153 -10.47 -2.73 18.10
CA ILE A 153 -11.70 -2.40 18.83
C ILE A 153 -12.90 -3.05 18.14
N PHE A 154 -13.16 -2.77 16.87
CA PHE A 154 -14.33 -3.30 16.13
C PHE A 154 -14.34 -4.82 16.01
N SER A 155 -13.17 -5.47 16.04
CA SER A 155 -13.08 -6.93 16.05
C SER A 155 -13.60 -7.55 17.34
N HIS A 156 -13.62 -6.80 18.46
CA HIS A 156 -14.00 -7.29 19.79
C HIS A 156 -15.25 -6.59 20.36
N VAL A 157 -15.65 -5.44 19.81
CA VAL A 157 -16.87 -4.69 20.18
C VAL A 157 -18.14 -5.55 20.21
N PRO A 158 -18.41 -6.47 19.26
CA PRO A 158 -19.63 -7.28 19.29
C PRO A 158 -19.79 -8.10 20.58
N GLU A 159 -18.69 -8.66 21.09
CA GLU A 159 -18.67 -9.44 22.33
C GLU A 159 -18.81 -8.52 23.55
N LEU A 160 -18.10 -7.39 23.56
CA LEU A 160 -18.17 -6.39 24.62
C LEU A 160 -19.56 -5.76 24.74
N LEU A 161 -20.23 -5.50 23.62
CA LEU A 161 -21.59 -4.96 23.58
C LEU A 161 -22.58 -5.97 24.15
N GLY A 162 -22.41 -7.26 23.83
CA GLY A 162 -23.29 -8.29 24.35
C GLY A 162 -23.12 -8.50 25.87
N GLN A 163 -21.89 -8.43 26.37
CA GLN A 163 -21.62 -8.44 27.82
C GLN A 163 -22.22 -7.22 28.52
N ALA A 164 -22.11 -6.03 27.93
CA ALA A 164 -22.71 -4.81 28.45
C ALA A 164 -24.25 -4.90 28.53
N LEU A 165 -24.89 -5.47 27.50
CA LEU A 165 -26.34 -5.71 27.49
C LEU A 165 -26.78 -6.66 28.60
N GLN A 166 -26.06 -7.78 28.80
CA GLN A 166 -26.36 -8.72 29.88
C GLN A 166 -26.17 -8.08 31.26
N ALA A 167 -25.10 -7.32 31.47
CA ALA A 167 -24.87 -6.61 32.72
C ALA A 167 -25.96 -5.58 33.04
N ARG A 168 -26.44 -4.85 32.02
CA ARG A 168 -27.55 -3.90 32.16
C ARG A 168 -28.88 -4.59 32.42
N ALA A 169 -29.19 -5.65 31.67
CA ALA A 169 -30.39 -6.45 31.87
C ALA A 169 -30.44 -7.05 33.29
N LYS A 170 -29.28 -7.48 33.81
CA LYS A 170 -29.12 -7.96 35.19
C LYS A 170 -29.45 -6.88 36.22
N LYS A 171 -28.97 -5.65 36.03
CA LYS A 171 -29.30 -4.51 36.90
C LYS A 171 -30.80 -4.15 36.87
N LEU A 172 -31.44 -4.20 35.70
CA LEU A 172 -32.83 -3.75 35.52
C LEU A 172 -33.87 -4.79 35.96
N VAL A 173 -33.63 -6.07 35.66
CA VAL A 173 -34.65 -7.13 35.79
C VAL A 173 -34.29 -8.11 36.92
N GLY A 174 -33.04 -8.12 37.38
CA GLY A 174 -32.53 -9.03 38.40
C GLY A 174 -32.14 -10.40 37.85
N ASP A 175 -31.23 -11.08 38.54
CA ASP A 175 -30.60 -12.34 38.09
C ASP A 175 -31.60 -13.44 37.73
N THR A 176 -32.54 -13.74 38.63
CA THR A 176 -33.49 -14.85 38.46
C THR A 176 -34.40 -14.65 37.25
N ARG A 177 -34.84 -13.42 36.99
CA ARG A 177 -35.73 -13.11 35.86
C ARG A 177 -34.97 -13.09 34.54
N LEU A 178 -33.72 -12.62 34.56
CA LEU A 178 -32.85 -12.65 33.38
C LEU A 178 -32.50 -14.09 32.97
N GLU A 179 -32.24 -14.98 33.93
CA GLU A 179 -32.00 -16.39 33.66
C GLU A 179 -33.24 -17.10 33.09
N GLN A 180 -34.43 -16.81 33.63
CA GLN A 180 -35.69 -17.31 33.10
C GLN A 180 -35.94 -16.81 31.68
N PHE A 181 -35.66 -15.53 31.42
CA PHE A 181 -35.76 -14.94 30.09
C PHE A 181 -34.78 -15.60 29.09
N ASN A 182 -33.50 -15.71 29.45
CA ASN A 182 -32.48 -16.36 28.64
C ASN A 182 -32.82 -17.84 28.37
N THR A 183 -33.34 -18.55 29.37
CA THR A 183 -33.79 -19.96 29.21
C THR A 183 -35.01 -20.05 28.29
N GLY A 184 -35.96 -19.14 28.41
CA GLY A 184 -37.13 -19.04 27.55
C GLY A 184 -36.74 -18.82 26.09
N ILE A 185 -35.87 -17.85 25.81
CA ILE A 185 -35.35 -17.58 24.47
C ILE A 185 -34.56 -18.78 23.94
N ALA A 186 -33.65 -19.35 24.74
CA ALA A 186 -32.83 -20.48 24.30
C ALA A 186 -33.69 -21.69 23.88
N SER A 187 -34.73 -22.00 24.65
CA SER A 187 -35.68 -23.08 24.34
C SER A 187 -36.54 -22.78 23.11
N ALA A 188 -36.88 -21.51 22.87
CA ALA A 188 -37.65 -21.09 21.71
C ALA A 188 -36.79 -21.15 20.43
N VAL A 189 -35.54 -20.68 20.50
CA VAL A 189 -34.58 -20.71 19.39
C VAL A 189 -34.21 -22.15 19.03
N SER A 190 -33.90 -22.98 20.02
CA SER A 190 -33.60 -24.41 19.80
C SER A 190 -34.76 -25.15 19.13
N ARG A 191 -36.01 -24.88 19.54
CA ARG A 191 -37.20 -25.45 18.90
C ARG A 191 -37.45 -24.95 17.48
N ALA A 192 -37.21 -23.67 17.21
CA ALA A 192 -37.53 -23.04 15.93
C ALA A 192 -36.44 -23.22 14.87
N PHE A 193 -35.17 -23.24 15.26
CA PHE A 193 -34.01 -23.20 14.35
C PHE A 193 -33.02 -24.36 14.57
N GLY A 194 -33.26 -25.23 15.55
CA GLY A 194 -32.34 -26.32 15.92
C GLY A 194 -31.17 -25.85 16.80
N GLY A 195 -30.38 -26.81 17.28
CA GLY A 195 -29.24 -26.57 18.18
C GLY A 195 -29.53 -26.91 19.65
N ASP A 196 -28.46 -27.06 20.44
CA ASP A 196 -28.56 -27.37 21.87
C ASP A 196 -28.99 -26.13 22.67
N ALA A 197 -30.15 -26.23 23.33
CA ALA A 197 -30.72 -25.15 24.13
C ALA A 197 -29.78 -24.74 25.28
N GLU A 198 -29.01 -25.68 25.82
CA GLU A 198 -28.10 -25.41 26.93
C GLU A 198 -26.88 -24.60 26.49
N GLU A 199 -26.33 -24.93 25.32
CA GLU A 199 -25.24 -24.17 24.70
C GLU A 199 -25.69 -22.76 24.27
N ILE A 200 -26.90 -22.64 23.70
CA ILE A 200 -27.49 -21.33 23.32
C ILE A 200 -27.70 -20.46 24.56
N ARG A 201 -28.21 -21.04 25.65
CA ARG A 201 -28.39 -20.35 26.94
C ARG A 201 -27.06 -19.89 27.50
N ARG A 202 -26.05 -20.77 27.49
CA ARG A 202 -24.69 -20.47 27.98
C ARG A 202 -24.09 -19.29 27.23
N ARG A 203 -24.14 -19.30 25.90
CA ARG A 203 -23.63 -18.20 25.06
C ARG A 203 -24.36 -16.87 25.31
N MET A 204 -25.69 -16.89 25.43
CA MET A 204 -26.44 -15.69 25.79
C MET A 204 -26.05 -15.15 27.17
N SER A 205 -25.89 -16.03 28.17
CA SER A 205 -25.48 -15.63 29.52
C SER A 205 -24.08 -15.00 29.57
N THR A 206 -23.18 -15.39 28.67
CA THR A 206 -21.83 -14.79 28.53
C THR A 206 -21.82 -13.55 27.64
N GLY A 207 -22.97 -13.13 27.09
CA GLY A 207 -23.07 -12.01 26.16
C GLY A 207 -22.63 -12.33 24.72
N ASP A 208 -22.36 -13.60 24.39
CA ASP A 208 -22.08 -14.03 23.03
C ASP A 208 -23.40 -14.31 22.31
N PHE A 209 -23.97 -13.28 21.70
CA PHE A 209 -25.19 -13.39 20.91
C PHE A 209 -24.93 -13.82 19.45
N GLY A 210 -23.71 -14.24 19.10
CA GLY A 210 -23.34 -14.56 17.71
C GLY A 210 -23.21 -13.35 16.79
N ILE A 211 -23.30 -12.14 17.33
CA ILE A 211 -23.16 -10.87 16.60
C ILE A 211 -21.76 -10.78 15.97
N GLY A 212 -20.72 -11.27 16.66
CA GLY A 212 -19.35 -11.31 16.13
C GLY A 212 -19.21 -12.21 14.90
N GLY A 213 -19.91 -13.35 14.85
CA GLY A 213 -19.89 -14.26 13.69
C GLY A 213 -20.60 -13.70 12.45
N LEU A 214 -21.63 -12.88 12.67
CA LEU A 214 -22.32 -12.12 11.61
C LEU A 214 -21.44 -11.01 11.02
N VAL A 215 -20.61 -10.37 11.85
CA VAL A 215 -19.67 -9.31 11.44
C VAL A 215 -18.43 -9.89 10.75
N ARG A 216 -17.92 -11.04 11.23
CA ARG A 216 -16.69 -11.67 10.73
C ARG A 216 -16.91 -12.57 9.50
N GLY A 217 -18.16 -12.81 9.12
CA GLY A 217 -18.54 -13.59 7.94
C GLY A 217 -18.32 -15.10 8.08
N GLU A 218 -18.20 -15.60 9.32
CA GLU A 218 -17.85 -16.99 9.63
C GLU A 218 -19.05 -17.89 9.94
N ALA A 219 -20.28 -17.36 9.94
CA ALA A 219 -21.48 -18.17 10.09
C ALA A 219 -21.77 -18.97 8.81
N GLY A 220 -21.27 -20.20 8.76
CA GLY A 220 -21.37 -21.11 7.62
C GLY A 220 -22.77 -21.70 7.37
N GLY A 221 -23.02 -21.97 6.08
CA GLY A 221 -23.69 -23.20 5.61
C GLY A 221 -25.20 -23.32 5.79
N GLY A 222 -26.01 -22.49 5.13
CA GLY A 222 -27.45 -22.74 5.03
C GLY A 222 -28.21 -21.68 4.24
N THR A 223 -28.65 -22.05 3.03
CA THR A 223 -29.60 -21.36 2.14
C THR A 223 -29.47 -19.84 2.02
N ALA A 224 -28.71 -19.41 1.01
CA ALA A 224 -28.79 -18.08 0.43
C ALA A 224 -30.20 -17.81 -0.11
N GLY A 225 -30.79 -16.65 0.20
CA GLY A 225 -32.05 -16.26 -0.44
C GLY A 225 -32.74 -15.02 0.14
N ALA A 226 -33.21 -15.06 1.38
CA ALA A 226 -34.30 -14.15 1.79
C ALA A 226 -34.02 -13.21 2.98
N GLY A 227 -32.86 -13.30 3.63
CA GLY A 227 -32.59 -12.54 4.87
C GLY A 227 -31.60 -11.37 4.77
N ALA A 228 -30.99 -11.13 3.61
CA ALA A 228 -29.89 -10.17 3.47
C ALA A 228 -30.32 -8.70 3.70
N GLY A 229 -31.56 -8.33 3.32
CA GLY A 229 -32.07 -6.96 3.44
C GLY A 229 -32.31 -6.51 4.89
N ALA A 230 -32.86 -7.37 5.73
CA ALA A 230 -33.08 -7.06 7.15
C ALA A 230 -31.77 -7.08 7.97
N ARG A 231 -30.78 -7.90 7.57
CA ARG A 231 -29.44 -8.01 8.19
C ARG A 231 -28.60 -6.74 7.99
N ALA A 232 -28.79 -6.02 6.90
CA ALA A 232 -28.06 -4.80 6.59
C ALA A 232 -28.67 -3.55 7.26
N ASP A 233 -29.99 -3.52 7.47
CA ASP A 233 -30.73 -2.33 7.93
C ASP A 233 -30.56 -2.01 9.43
N VAL A 234 -30.39 -3.03 10.29
CA VAL A 234 -30.20 -2.82 11.74
C VAL A 234 -28.78 -2.32 12.07
N PHE A 235 -27.76 -2.82 11.38
CA PHE A 235 -26.36 -2.44 11.62
C PHE A 235 -25.97 -1.15 10.91
N SER A 236 -26.49 -0.87 9.72
CA SER A 236 -26.22 0.39 8.99
C SER A 236 -26.78 1.64 9.70
N ARG A 237 -27.75 1.48 10.60
CA ARG A 237 -28.27 2.55 11.47
C ARG A 237 -27.40 2.81 12.71
N ILE A 238 -26.59 1.84 13.16
CA ILE A 238 -25.79 1.94 14.41
C ILE A 238 -24.30 2.17 14.12
N VAL A 239 -23.75 1.59 13.04
CA VAL A 239 -22.38 1.85 12.59
C VAL A 239 -22.39 1.95 11.07
N ARG A 240 -22.24 3.17 10.56
CA ARG A 240 -22.21 3.45 9.12
C ARG A 240 -20.80 3.18 8.60
N VAL A 241 -20.58 1.96 8.12
CA VAL A 241 -19.41 1.62 7.30
C VAL A 241 -19.93 1.13 5.96
N GLU A 242 -20.04 2.05 5.02
CA GLU A 242 -20.10 1.71 3.61
C GLU A 242 -18.71 1.23 3.20
N THR A 243 -18.54 -0.09 3.12
CA THR A 243 -17.45 -0.66 2.33
C THR A 243 -18.07 -1.27 1.09
N GLU A 244 -18.31 -0.44 0.08
CA GLU A 244 -18.55 -0.94 -1.26
C GLU A 244 -17.21 -1.41 -1.83
N GLN A 245 -16.96 -2.71 -1.77
CA GLN A 245 -15.83 -3.33 -2.46
C GLN A 245 -16.16 -3.43 -3.95
N VAL A 246 -16.01 -2.32 -4.67
CA VAL A 246 -16.20 -2.30 -6.12
C VAL A 246 -14.87 -2.68 -6.77
N VAL A 247 -14.84 -3.91 -7.30
CA VAL A 247 -13.80 -4.54 -8.15
C VAL A 247 -12.58 -5.14 -7.42
N GLY A 248 -12.47 -6.47 -7.50
CA GLY A 248 -11.22 -7.21 -7.32
C GLY A 248 -11.39 -8.50 -6.53
N ALA A 249 -11.12 -9.64 -7.16
CA ALA A 249 -10.93 -10.91 -6.47
C ALA A 249 -9.95 -10.74 -5.29
N ARG A 250 -10.05 -11.59 -4.25
CA ARG A 250 -9.12 -11.60 -3.10
C ARG A 250 -7.67 -11.75 -3.56
N VAL A 251 -7.00 -10.65 -3.89
CA VAL A 251 -5.58 -10.61 -4.22
C VAL A 251 -4.87 -9.95 -3.06
N ARG A 252 -3.83 -10.62 -2.57
CA ARG A 252 -2.99 -10.16 -1.46
C ARG A 252 -2.40 -8.78 -1.80
N SER A 253 -2.61 -7.83 -0.88
CA SER A 253 -1.94 -6.53 -0.71
C SER A 253 -1.95 -5.53 -1.90
N PRO A 254 -2.97 -4.67 -2.04
CA PRO A 254 -2.94 -3.51 -2.95
C PRO A 254 -1.70 -2.60 -2.77
N MET A 255 -1.21 -2.48 -1.54
CA MET A 255 0.01 -1.73 -1.22
C MET A 255 1.27 -2.34 -1.87
N ALA A 256 1.30 -3.66 -2.07
CA ALA A 256 2.42 -4.36 -2.68
C ALA A 256 2.59 -4.02 -4.15
N THR A 257 1.47 -4.01 -4.89
CA THR A 257 1.48 -3.67 -6.31
C THR A 257 1.94 -2.23 -6.52
N ALA A 258 1.50 -1.31 -5.65
CA ALA A 258 1.97 0.07 -5.65
C ALA A 258 3.47 0.19 -5.33
N LEU A 259 3.95 -0.51 -4.29
CA LEU A 259 5.37 -0.52 -3.92
C LEU A 259 6.25 -1.11 -5.04
N VAL A 260 5.88 -2.28 -5.56
CA VAL A 260 6.59 -2.97 -6.63
C VAL A 260 6.63 -2.10 -7.89
N GLY A 261 5.47 -1.58 -8.31
CA GLY A 261 5.38 -0.70 -9.47
C GLY A 261 6.22 0.57 -9.31
N GLY A 262 6.18 1.18 -8.12
CA GLY A 262 6.91 2.40 -7.82
C GLY A 262 8.42 2.21 -7.86
N TRP A 263 8.94 1.18 -7.21
CA TRP A 263 10.37 0.85 -7.28
C TRP A 263 10.78 0.43 -8.70
N ALA A 264 9.97 -0.38 -9.38
CA ALA A 264 10.23 -0.76 -10.76
C ALA A 264 10.34 0.47 -11.68
N MET A 265 9.45 1.47 -11.54
CA MET A 265 9.52 2.73 -12.28
C MET A 265 10.76 3.55 -11.96
N GLN A 266 11.10 3.69 -10.68
CA GLN A 266 12.26 4.46 -10.25
C GLN A 266 13.55 3.90 -10.87
N PHE A 267 13.73 2.59 -10.78
CA PHE A 267 14.89 1.92 -11.36
C PHE A 267 14.87 1.90 -12.89
N LEU A 268 13.70 1.87 -13.52
CA LEU A 268 13.56 2.01 -14.96
C LEU A 268 14.05 3.39 -15.43
N LEU A 269 13.61 4.46 -14.76
CA LEU A 269 14.06 5.82 -15.08
C LEU A 269 15.59 5.96 -14.94
N PHE A 270 16.17 5.49 -13.84
CA PHE A 270 17.63 5.51 -13.68
C PHE A 270 18.37 4.71 -14.76
N ALA A 271 17.92 3.49 -15.05
CA ALA A 271 18.57 2.63 -16.03
C ALA A 271 18.51 3.22 -17.45
N LEU A 272 17.35 3.74 -17.85
CA LEU A 272 17.15 4.28 -19.19
C LEU A 272 17.79 5.65 -19.38
N THR A 273 17.83 6.49 -18.34
CA THR A 273 18.64 7.71 -18.39
C THR A 273 20.13 7.41 -18.43
N ALA A 274 20.63 6.46 -17.63
CA ALA A 274 22.03 6.04 -17.70
C ALA A 274 22.41 5.45 -19.07
N SER A 275 21.48 4.73 -19.72
CA SER A 275 21.64 4.30 -21.10
C SER A 275 21.76 5.51 -22.03
N ALA A 276 20.83 6.46 -21.97
CA ALA A 276 20.87 7.63 -22.85
C ALA A 276 22.15 8.47 -22.66
N THR A 277 22.61 8.66 -21.42
CA THR A 277 23.83 9.42 -21.13
C THR A 277 25.12 8.68 -21.51
N SER A 278 25.07 7.36 -21.76
CA SER A 278 26.21 6.63 -22.32
C SER A 278 26.66 7.19 -23.67
N MET A 279 25.78 7.90 -24.38
CA MET A 279 26.09 8.57 -25.64
C MET A 279 27.24 9.58 -25.50
N PHE A 280 27.38 10.25 -24.35
CA PHE A 280 28.53 11.13 -24.11
C PHE A 280 29.84 10.34 -24.07
N ARG A 281 29.86 9.19 -23.40
CA ARG A 281 31.03 8.31 -23.36
C ARG A 281 31.36 7.74 -24.74
N GLU A 282 30.33 7.43 -25.53
CA GLU A 282 30.52 6.96 -26.92
C GLU A 282 31.09 8.07 -27.81
N ARG A 283 30.66 9.33 -27.63
CA ARG A 283 31.26 10.50 -28.28
C ARG A 283 32.72 10.66 -27.87
N ASP A 284 32.99 10.69 -26.56
CA ASP A 284 34.34 10.94 -26.03
C ASP A 284 35.33 9.84 -26.42
N ALA A 285 34.85 8.60 -26.60
CA ALA A 285 35.63 7.47 -27.12
C ALA A 285 35.79 7.47 -28.66
N GLY A 286 35.31 8.50 -29.37
CA GLY A 286 35.39 8.61 -30.82
C GLY A 286 34.52 7.61 -31.58
N ILE A 287 33.57 6.94 -30.93
CA ILE A 287 32.73 5.90 -31.54
C ILE A 287 31.79 6.50 -32.59
N PHE A 288 31.25 7.70 -32.35
CA PHE A 288 30.38 8.35 -33.32
C PHE A 288 31.09 8.69 -34.63
N GLN A 289 32.35 9.14 -34.58
CA GLN A 289 33.14 9.39 -35.80
C GLN A 289 33.31 8.12 -36.64
N ARG A 290 33.58 6.98 -35.97
CA ARG A 290 33.70 5.67 -36.64
C ARG A 290 32.38 5.17 -37.19
N LEU A 291 31.27 5.38 -36.48
CA LEU A 291 29.94 4.98 -36.94
C LEU A 291 29.48 5.83 -38.12
N LEU A 292 29.70 7.15 -38.08
CA LEU A 292 29.30 8.08 -39.15
C LEU A 292 30.18 7.97 -40.40
N ALA A 293 31.36 7.34 -40.31
CA ALA A 293 32.17 6.95 -41.47
C ALA A 293 31.62 5.69 -42.20
N SER A 294 30.66 4.99 -41.59
CA SER A 294 29.91 3.88 -42.21
C SER A 294 28.54 4.39 -42.72
N PRO A 295 27.73 3.61 -43.47
CA PRO A 295 26.42 4.04 -43.97
C PRO A 295 25.34 4.11 -42.86
N VAL A 296 25.65 4.79 -41.75
CA VAL A 296 24.83 5.02 -40.57
C VAL A 296 24.62 6.51 -40.42
N THR A 297 23.37 6.93 -40.20
CA THR A 297 23.02 8.35 -39.97
C THR A 297 22.75 8.63 -38.49
N ARG A 298 22.75 9.90 -38.09
CA ARG A 298 22.39 10.33 -36.72
C ARG A 298 21.03 9.78 -36.28
N ALA A 299 20.05 9.76 -37.19
CA ALA A 299 18.72 9.20 -36.93
C ALA A 299 18.79 7.69 -36.64
N HIS A 300 19.62 6.93 -37.36
CA HIS A 300 19.82 5.50 -37.08
C HIS A 300 20.38 5.27 -35.67
N ILE A 301 21.34 6.08 -35.24
CA ILE A 301 21.91 6.02 -33.88
C ILE A 301 20.83 6.30 -32.83
N LEU A 302 20.11 7.42 -32.97
CA LEU A 302 19.08 7.83 -32.01
C LEU A 302 17.93 6.82 -31.90
N TRP A 303 17.39 6.35 -33.03
CA TRP A 303 16.31 5.36 -33.03
C TRP A 303 16.76 3.99 -32.53
N SER A 304 17.99 3.57 -32.85
CA SER A 304 18.54 2.31 -32.31
C SER A 304 18.68 2.38 -30.79
N LYS A 305 19.12 3.53 -30.26
CA LYS A 305 19.27 3.79 -28.83
C LYS A 305 17.92 3.83 -28.11
N PHE A 306 16.93 4.45 -28.73
CA PHE A 306 15.56 4.46 -28.23
C PHE A 306 14.99 3.04 -28.15
N LEU A 307 15.08 2.28 -29.25
CA LEU A 307 14.55 0.91 -29.32
C LEU A 307 15.28 -0.02 -28.35
N TYR A 308 16.60 0.15 -28.19
CA TYR A 308 17.39 -0.51 -27.15
C TYR A 308 16.82 -0.24 -25.76
N GLY A 309 16.57 1.03 -25.43
CA GLY A 309 15.99 1.43 -24.15
C GLY A 309 14.62 0.81 -23.91
N VAL A 310 13.73 0.82 -24.91
CA VAL A 310 12.40 0.19 -24.81
C VAL A 310 12.52 -1.31 -24.54
N ILE A 311 13.41 -2.01 -25.24
CA ILE A 311 13.59 -3.46 -25.07
C ILE A 311 14.15 -3.79 -23.68
N ILE A 312 15.23 -3.12 -23.26
CA ILE A 312 15.81 -3.35 -21.93
C ILE A 312 14.84 -2.96 -20.83
N GLY A 313 14.11 -1.85 -20.99
CA GLY A 313 13.10 -1.41 -20.04
C GLY A 313 11.94 -2.39 -19.91
N LEU A 314 11.45 -2.95 -21.02
CA LEU A 314 10.46 -4.01 -21.01
C LEU A 314 10.97 -5.25 -20.28
N VAL A 315 12.17 -5.71 -20.60
CA VAL A 315 12.77 -6.88 -19.94
C VAL A 315 12.95 -6.63 -18.44
N GLN A 316 13.43 -5.44 -18.05
CA GLN A 316 13.57 -5.03 -16.65
C GLN A 316 12.23 -5.07 -15.92
N LEU A 317 11.20 -4.39 -16.42
CA LEU A 317 9.89 -4.39 -15.78
C LEU A 317 9.30 -5.80 -15.69
N MET A 318 9.35 -6.58 -16.75
CA MET A 318 8.81 -7.95 -16.76
C MET A 318 9.53 -8.86 -15.77
N VAL A 319 10.85 -8.78 -15.68
CA VAL A 319 11.64 -9.53 -14.69
C VAL A 319 11.24 -9.11 -13.28
N LEU A 320 11.13 -7.81 -13.00
CA LEU A 320 10.78 -7.32 -11.66
C LEU A 320 9.35 -7.69 -11.26
N PHE A 321 8.37 -7.58 -12.16
CA PHE A 321 6.99 -7.99 -11.88
C PHE A 321 6.87 -9.51 -11.72
N LEU A 322 7.57 -10.30 -12.54
CA LEU A 322 7.59 -11.76 -12.39
C LEU A 322 8.25 -12.18 -11.08
N ALA A 323 9.37 -11.56 -10.72
CA ALA A 323 10.04 -11.79 -9.46
C ALA A 323 9.15 -11.40 -8.26
N SER A 324 8.41 -10.30 -8.40
CA SER A 324 7.43 -9.86 -7.40
C SER A 324 6.22 -10.79 -7.31
N SER A 325 5.82 -11.43 -8.41
CA SER A 325 4.80 -12.49 -8.39
C SER A 325 5.25 -13.67 -7.51
N LEU A 326 6.53 -14.07 -7.63
CA LEU A 326 7.10 -15.16 -6.82
C LEU A 326 7.27 -14.76 -5.34
N LEU A 327 7.72 -13.55 -5.05
CA LEU A 327 7.96 -13.08 -3.68
C LEU A 327 6.66 -12.74 -2.93
N PHE A 328 5.71 -12.12 -3.62
CA PHE A 328 4.54 -11.47 -3.02
C PHE A 328 3.20 -12.09 -3.41
N GLY A 329 3.21 -13.14 -4.24
CA GLY A 329 1.98 -13.81 -4.68
C GLY A 329 1.06 -12.93 -5.53
N ILE A 330 1.62 -11.89 -6.18
CA ILE A 330 0.87 -11.03 -7.10
C ILE A 330 0.55 -11.83 -8.36
N GLU A 331 -0.72 -11.87 -8.77
CA GLU A 331 -1.17 -12.57 -9.98
C GLU A 331 -0.75 -11.82 -11.25
N VAL A 332 0.50 -12.02 -11.69
CA VAL A 332 1.04 -11.35 -12.89
C VAL A 332 0.80 -12.15 -14.17
N LEU A 333 1.00 -13.48 -14.13
CA LEU A 333 0.98 -14.35 -15.31
C LEU A 333 -0.32 -14.24 -16.13
N PRO A 334 -1.54 -14.24 -15.54
CA PRO A 334 -2.78 -14.15 -16.31
C PRO A 334 -2.91 -12.84 -17.12
N TYR A 335 -2.23 -11.78 -16.68
CA TYR A 335 -2.32 -10.44 -17.26
C TYR A 335 -1.02 -10.00 -17.96
N ALA A 336 -0.06 -10.92 -18.11
CA ALA A 336 1.28 -10.62 -18.61
C ALA A 336 1.28 -9.90 -19.97
N GLY A 337 0.35 -10.26 -20.88
CA GLY A 337 0.23 -9.58 -22.18
C GLY A 337 -0.19 -8.11 -22.07
N ARG A 338 -1.18 -7.81 -21.23
CA ARG A 338 -1.64 -6.42 -20.99
C ARG A 338 -0.58 -5.62 -20.22
N LEU A 339 0.08 -6.28 -19.26
CA LEU A 339 1.18 -5.68 -18.51
C LEU A 339 2.35 -5.33 -19.44
N ALA A 340 2.73 -6.24 -20.34
CA ALA A 340 3.81 -6.00 -21.30
C ALA A 340 3.52 -4.79 -22.20
N ILE A 341 2.27 -4.58 -22.61
CA ILE A 341 1.87 -3.38 -23.36
C ILE A 341 2.14 -2.13 -22.54
N VAL A 342 1.64 -2.04 -21.31
CA VAL A 342 1.91 -0.87 -20.44
C VAL A 342 3.40 -0.68 -20.22
N CYS A 343 4.15 -1.77 -20.01
CA CYS A 343 5.60 -1.73 -19.83
C CYS A 343 6.33 -1.16 -21.06
N ILE A 344 5.89 -1.48 -22.27
CA ILE A 344 6.45 -0.92 -23.52
C ILE A 344 6.24 0.59 -23.56
N PHE A 345 5.02 1.07 -23.28
CA PHE A 345 4.70 2.50 -23.29
C PHE A 345 5.44 3.26 -22.17
N ALA A 346 5.51 2.68 -20.97
CA ALA A 346 6.27 3.24 -19.86
C ALA A 346 7.78 3.30 -20.17
N ALA A 347 8.36 2.23 -20.72
CA ALA A 347 9.75 2.20 -21.16
C ALA A 347 10.04 3.18 -22.29
N GLY A 348 9.10 3.37 -23.23
CA GLY A 348 9.15 4.40 -24.26
C GLY A 348 9.25 5.80 -23.66
N ALA A 349 8.33 6.14 -22.75
CA ALA A 349 8.31 7.46 -22.10
C ALA A 349 9.57 7.71 -21.25
N CYS A 350 10.05 6.70 -20.53
CA CYS A 350 11.28 6.80 -19.75
C CYS A 350 12.53 6.92 -20.65
N THR A 351 12.57 6.22 -21.78
CA THR A 351 13.69 6.31 -22.73
C THR A 351 13.71 7.66 -23.42
N SER A 352 12.56 8.20 -23.85
CA SER A 352 12.49 9.54 -24.43
C SER A 352 12.92 10.60 -23.43
N PHE A 353 12.53 10.47 -22.16
CA PHE A 353 12.99 11.34 -21.08
C PHE A 353 14.51 11.29 -20.90
N GLY A 354 15.11 10.09 -20.83
CA GLY A 354 16.57 9.94 -20.78
C GLY A 354 17.27 10.57 -21.99
N MET A 355 16.72 10.40 -23.19
CA MET A 355 17.26 11.00 -24.41
C MET A 355 17.15 12.53 -24.41
N LEU A 356 16.06 13.09 -23.89
CA LEU A 356 15.92 14.54 -23.71
C LEU A 356 17.00 15.07 -22.77
N LEU A 357 17.24 14.41 -21.64
CA LEU A 357 18.29 14.81 -20.69
C LEU A 357 19.68 14.76 -21.32
N ALA A 358 19.96 13.74 -22.12
CA ALA A 358 21.21 13.66 -22.88
C ALA A 358 21.30 14.76 -23.96
N ALA A 359 20.18 15.18 -24.56
CA ALA A 359 20.17 16.22 -25.59
C ALA A 359 20.38 17.65 -25.04
N VAL A 360 19.87 17.93 -23.84
CA VAL A 360 19.95 19.27 -23.23
C VAL A 360 21.22 19.50 -22.40
N SER A 361 21.89 18.42 -21.99
CA SER A 361 23.03 18.50 -21.08
C SER A 361 24.36 18.61 -21.83
N PRO A 362 25.37 19.30 -21.25
CA PRO A 362 26.68 19.46 -21.90
C PRO A 362 27.58 18.22 -21.79
N ASN A 363 27.45 17.43 -20.72
CA ASN A 363 28.26 16.25 -20.42
C ASN A 363 27.47 15.21 -19.61
N ALA A 364 28.08 14.05 -19.39
CA ALA A 364 27.45 12.92 -18.69
C ALA A 364 27.14 13.23 -17.22
N GLU A 365 28.02 13.97 -16.55
CA GLU A 365 27.90 14.32 -15.13
C GLU A 365 26.71 15.26 -14.90
N ALA A 366 26.59 16.33 -15.70
CA ALA A 366 25.47 17.26 -15.66
C ALA A 366 24.14 16.57 -15.98
N ALA A 367 24.14 15.69 -16.99
CA ALA A 367 22.96 14.91 -17.34
C ALA A 367 22.54 13.97 -16.19
N SER A 368 23.50 13.30 -15.55
CA SER A 368 23.24 12.40 -14.42
C SER A 368 22.74 13.14 -13.18
N GLY A 369 23.31 14.31 -12.87
CA GLY A 369 22.85 15.15 -11.75
C GLY A 369 21.42 15.64 -11.96
N LEU A 370 21.13 16.18 -13.14
CA LEU A 370 19.79 16.63 -13.52
C LEU A 370 18.77 15.48 -13.52
N ALA A 371 19.18 14.32 -14.05
CA ALA A 371 18.38 13.10 -14.03
C ALA A 371 18.00 12.73 -12.60
N THR A 372 18.98 12.64 -11.71
CA THR A 372 18.76 12.22 -10.32
C THR A 372 17.75 13.13 -9.62
N PHE A 373 17.91 14.44 -9.76
CA PHE A 373 16.98 15.42 -9.19
C PHE A 373 15.55 15.24 -9.74
N LEU A 374 15.40 15.21 -11.06
CA LEU A 374 14.08 15.12 -11.70
C LEU A 374 13.40 13.76 -11.45
N ILE A 375 14.17 12.67 -11.44
CA ILE A 375 13.69 11.32 -11.16
C ILE A 375 13.18 11.24 -9.72
N MET A 376 13.93 11.76 -8.75
CA MET A 376 13.48 11.81 -7.34
C MET A 376 12.23 12.67 -7.17
N LEU A 377 12.18 13.84 -7.83
CA LEU A 377 11.01 14.71 -7.79
C LEU A 377 9.77 14.00 -8.36
N MET A 378 9.89 13.44 -9.57
CA MET A 378 8.81 12.72 -10.26
C MET A 378 8.34 11.50 -9.47
N SER A 379 9.25 10.75 -8.85
CA SER A 379 8.90 9.55 -8.08
C SER A 379 8.26 9.88 -6.73
N GLY A 380 8.69 10.97 -6.10
CA GLY A 380 8.09 11.48 -4.87
C GLY A 380 6.63 11.92 -5.07
N ILE A 381 6.34 12.66 -6.15
CA ILE A 381 4.99 13.21 -6.41
C ILE A 381 4.11 12.30 -7.28
N GLY A 382 4.71 11.45 -8.12
CA GLY A 382 4.03 10.65 -9.13
C GLY A 382 3.48 9.32 -8.62
N GLY A 383 3.47 9.10 -7.31
CA GLY A 383 2.85 7.91 -6.72
C GLY A 383 3.75 6.69 -6.55
N ALA A 384 5.06 6.79 -6.83
CA ALA A 384 5.98 5.66 -6.70
C ALA A 384 6.36 5.37 -5.24
N TRP A 385 6.56 6.40 -4.41
CA TRP A 385 6.94 6.24 -3.01
C TRP A 385 5.76 6.23 -2.06
N PHE A 386 4.78 7.09 -2.34
CA PHE A 386 3.59 7.27 -1.51
C PHE A 386 2.34 7.22 -2.40
N PRO A 387 1.25 6.57 -1.97
CA PRO A 387 -0.01 6.64 -2.69
C PRO A 387 -0.46 8.09 -2.90
N ILE A 388 -0.84 8.44 -4.12
CA ILE A 388 -1.28 9.80 -4.49
C ILE A 388 -2.53 10.21 -3.69
N THR A 389 -3.36 9.25 -3.30
CA THR A 389 -4.55 9.48 -2.47
C THR A 389 -4.25 10.09 -1.11
N LEU A 390 -3.02 9.92 -0.60
CA LEU A 390 -2.57 10.50 0.67
C LEU A 390 -2.02 11.92 0.51
N MET A 391 -1.85 12.41 -0.72
CA MET A 391 -1.25 13.71 -0.99
C MET A 391 -2.31 14.81 -1.05
N PRO A 392 -1.98 16.08 -0.74
CA PRO A 392 -2.88 17.21 -0.93
C PRO A 392 -3.36 17.35 -2.38
N GLN A 393 -4.59 17.84 -2.61
CA GLN A 393 -5.21 17.94 -3.94
C GLN A 393 -4.32 18.63 -4.98
N PHE A 394 -3.59 19.67 -4.57
CA PHE A 394 -2.61 20.35 -5.41
C PHE A 394 -1.56 19.38 -5.98
N ILE A 395 -0.92 18.57 -5.13
CA ILE A 395 0.08 17.60 -5.58
C ILE A 395 -0.55 16.51 -6.45
N GLN A 396 -1.78 16.08 -6.13
CA GLN A 396 -2.50 15.12 -6.97
C GLN A 396 -2.70 15.65 -8.40
N GLN A 397 -2.99 16.93 -8.58
CA GLN A 397 -3.10 17.54 -9.90
C GLN A 397 -1.75 17.62 -10.62
N PHE A 398 -0.69 18.06 -9.92
CA PHE A 398 0.66 18.12 -10.49
C PHE A 398 1.24 16.75 -10.83
N SER A 399 0.87 15.70 -10.08
CA SER A 399 1.32 14.34 -10.32
C SER A 399 0.97 13.85 -11.74
N LYS A 400 -0.15 14.29 -12.30
CA LYS A 400 -0.60 13.97 -13.68
C LYS A 400 0.32 14.50 -14.77
N LEU A 401 1.26 15.40 -14.46
CA LEU A 401 2.30 15.84 -15.40
C LEU A 401 3.46 14.85 -15.48
N THR A 402 3.52 13.87 -14.58
CA THR A 402 4.66 12.96 -14.46
C THR A 402 4.47 11.67 -15.25
N ILE A 403 5.56 11.16 -15.81
CA ILE A 403 5.60 9.83 -16.44
C ILE A 403 5.30 8.75 -15.41
N VAL A 404 5.75 8.96 -14.17
CA VAL A 404 5.57 8.04 -13.05
C VAL A 404 4.09 7.84 -12.76
N TYR A 405 3.28 8.91 -12.66
CA TYR A 405 1.84 8.82 -12.41
C TYR A 405 1.13 7.93 -13.43
N TRP A 406 1.29 8.22 -14.72
CA TRP A 406 0.59 7.47 -15.77
C TRP A 406 1.06 6.01 -15.87
N SER A 407 2.33 5.76 -15.57
CA SER A 407 2.85 4.38 -15.54
C SER A 407 2.29 3.61 -14.34
N MET A 408 2.25 4.23 -13.16
CA MET A 408 1.65 3.66 -11.95
C MET A 408 0.17 3.36 -12.15
N GLU A 409 -0.56 4.27 -12.79
CA GLU A 409 -1.98 4.08 -13.10
C GLU A 409 -2.19 2.95 -14.11
N GLY A 410 -1.30 2.82 -15.11
CA GLY A 410 -1.30 1.70 -16.04
C GLY A 410 -1.05 0.36 -15.35
N PHE A 411 -0.11 0.30 -14.41
CA PHE A 411 0.17 -0.92 -13.63
C PHE A 411 -1.01 -1.29 -12.74
N SER A 412 -1.61 -0.32 -12.07
CA SER A 412 -2.83 -0.50 -11.27
C SER A 412 -4.00 -0.97 -12.13
N ALA A 413 -4.20 -0.37 -13.31
CA ALA A 413 -5.27 -0.76 -14.23
C ALA A 413 -5.19 -2.24 -14.64
N VAL A 414 -3.98 -2.76 -14.85
CA VAL A 414 -3.77 -4.18 -15.22
C VAL A 414 -3.83 -5.10 -14.00
N LEU A 415 -2.98 -4.85 -13.01
CA LEU A 415 -2.73 -5.79 -11.92
C LEU A 415 -3.78 -5.73 -10.82
N TRP A 416 -4.43 -4.58 -10.65
CA TRP A 416 -5.45 -4.37 -9.63
C TRP A 416 -6.86 -4.35 -10.22
N ALA A 417 -7.14 -3.38 -11.09
CA ALA A 417 -8.48 -3.18 -11.63
C ALA A 417 -8.85 -4.19 -12.75
N ARG A 418 -7.89 -5.00 -13.22
CA ARG A 418 -8.06 -6.05 -14.24
C ARG A 418 -8.74 -5.53 -15.52
N GLN A 419 -8.50 -4.26 -15.85
CA GLN A 419 -9.14 -3.56 -16.94
C GLN A 419 -8.84 -4.21 -18.29
N THR A 420 -9.76 -4.02 -19.24
CA THR A 420 -9.56 -4.43 -20.63
C THR A 420 -8.69 -3.40 -21.37
N LEU A 421 -8.11 -3.80 -22.50
CA LEU A 421 -7.28 -2.89 -23.30
C LEU A 421 -8.02 -1.62 -23.75
N GLY A 422 -9.34 -1.71 -24.01
CA GLY A 422 -10.15 -0.56 -24.38
C GLY A 422 -10.26 0.48 -23.26
N GLN A 423 -10.38 0.02 -22.01
CA GLN A 423 -10.44 0.91 -20.83
C GLN A 423 -9.08 1.57 -20.53
N MET A 424 -7.99 0.89 -20.88
CA MET A 424 -6.63 1.40 -20.67
C MET A 424 -6.16 2.35 -21.78
N LEU A 425 -6.90 2.46 -22.88
CA LEU A 425 -6.51 3.24 -24.05
C LEU A 425 -6.14 4.70 -23.71
N PRO A 426 -6.87 5.44 -22.85
CA PRO A 426 -6.49 6.80 -22.48
C PRO A 426 -5.09 6.88 -21.85
N ILE A 427 -4.76 5.93 -20.96
CA ILE A 427 -3.45 5.87 -20.28
C ILE A 427 -2.34 5.60 -21.31
N LEU A 428 -2.56 4.63 -22.21
CA LEU A 428 -1.60 4.28 -23.25
C LEU A 428 -1.37 5.45 -24.23
N VAL A 429 -2.43 6.15 -24.62
CA VAL A 429 -2.35 7.32 -25.50
C VAL A 429 -1.58 8.46 -24.83
N ILE A 430 -1.78 8.69 -23.53
CA ILE A 430 -1.03 9.73 -22.80
C ILE A 430 0.45 9.37 -22.72
N LEU A 431 0.81 8.12 -22.37
CA LEU A 431 2.20 7.69 -22.37
C LEU A 431 2.83 7.75 -23.78
N ALA A 432 2.07 7.39 -24.82
CA ALA A 432 2.50 7.53 -26.21
C ALA A 432 2.72 9.00 -26.58
N GLY A 433 1.82 9.89 -26.18
CA GLY A 433 1.90 11.33 -26.39
C GLY A 433 3.11 11.95 -25.69
N ILE A 434 3.37 11.56 -24.44
CA ILE A 434 4.59 11.96 -23.71
C ILE A 434 5.83 11.46 -24.46
N THR A 435 5.84 10.19 -24.88
CA THR A 435 6.95 9.61 -25.65
C THR A 435 7.22 10.41 -26.91
N ALA A 436 6.18 10.65 -27.73
CA ALA A 436 6.29 11.37 -29.00
C ALA A 436 6.73 12.82 -28.80
N GLY A 437 6.11 13.54 -27.86
CA GLY A 437 6.43 14.94 -27.58
C GLY A 437 7.84 15.14 -27.04
N VAL A 438 8.22 14.37 -26.02
CA VAL A 438 9.56 14.44 -25.42
C VAL A 438 10.63 13.99 -26.43
N MET A 439 10.35 12.95 -27.22
CA MET A 439 11.28 12.49 -28.25
C MET A 439 11.44 13.53 -29.37
N ALA A 440 10.36 14.18 -29.82
CA ALA A 440 10.44 15.22 -30.84
C ALA A 440 11.33 16.37 -30.38
N ILE A 441 11.20 16.81 -29.12
CA ILE A 441 12.06 17.84 -28.53
C ILE A 441 13.51 17.35 -28.45
N ALA A 442 13.74 16.10 -28.02
CA ALA A 442 15.08 15.51 -27.95
C ALA A 442 15.75 15.47 -29.33
N LEU A 443 15.06 14.97 -30.37
CA LEU A 443 15.56 14.90 -31.75
C LEU A 443 15.86 16.29 -32.31
N TRP A 444 14.96 17.26 -32.10
CA TRP A 444 15.18 18.65 -32.50
C TRP A 444 16.43 19.24 -31.85
N ARG A 445 16.61 18.99 -30.55
CA ARG A 445 17.77 19.46 -29.80
C ARG A 445 19.07 18.78 -30.22
N PHE A 446 19.04 17.48 -30.52
CA PHE A 446 20.18 16.71 -31.02
C PHE A 446 20.65 17.20 -32.40
N ASN A 447 19.71 17.55 -33.29
CA ASN A 447 20.07 18.08 -34.61
C ASN A 447 20.77 19.46 -34.54
N ARG A 448 20.50 20.24 -33.49
CA ARG A 448 21.17 21.53 -33.20
C ARG A 448 22.32 21.41 -32.20
N GLY A 449 22.58 20.22 -31.68
CA GLY A 449 23.53 19.98 -30.59
C GLY A 449 24.89 19.54 -31.09
N LYS A 450 25.89 19.69 -30.22
CA LYS A 450 27.29 19.27 -30.45
C LYS A 450 27.59 17.85 -29.98
N ILE A 451 26.58 17.01 -29.74
CA ILE A 451 26.84 15.65 -29.23
C ILE A 451 27.45 14.74 -30.31
N PHE A 452 27.28 15.09 -31.58
CA PHE A 452 27.83 14.38 -32.74
C PHE A 452 29.01 15.11 -33.37
N GLU A 453 29.44 16.23 -32.78
CA GLU A 453 30.71 16.93 -33.07
C GLU A 453 31.77 16.40 -32.10
#